data_AF-A0A9J6GXM6-F1
#
_entry.id   AF-A0A9J6GXM6-F1
#
_cell.length_a   1.000
_cell.length_b   1.000
_cell.length_c   1.000
_cell.angle_alpha   90.00
_cell.angle_beta   90.00
_cell.angle_gamma   90.00
#
_symmetry.space_group_name_H-M   'P 1'
#
loop_
_entity.id
_entity.type
_entity.pdbx_description
1 polymer ?
#
loop_
_entity_poly.entity_id
_entity_poly.type
_entity_poly.pdbx_seq_one_letter_code
_entity_poly.pdbx_strand_id
1 'polypeptide(L)'
;MNLFAELGENTCDFSNLNVEASVNQLLPRLPKDREITRTVFPGDNGFFETGRMQATGLDTLKRYGPLQRFCVNGTRLIQFDVVSDGGARLVVPWKSCSGKEGTITLVAGYSRFTVQLKIDAAGTDDILQFMGPNLIVAVEDLDLIFEGAGPGVRTAVGIIAKFLDPVLREVWKSQFFREFNASLQNIFPVGINPVFRR
;
A
#
# COMPACT_ATOMS: atom_id res chain seq x y z
N MET A 1 22.85 -15.53 42.12
CA MET A 1 21.55 -15.97 41.55
C MET A 1 20.99 -14.76 40.81
N ASN A 2 21.16 -14.72 39.49
CA ASN A 2 20.84 -13.55 38.66
C ASN A 2 19.38 -13.60 38.21
N LEU A 3 18.54 -12.74 38.79
CA LEU A 3 17.10 -12.63 38.49
C LEU A 3 16.78 -12.03 37.09
N PHE A 4 17.80 -11.64 36.32
CA PHE A 4 17.65 -10.95 35.03
C PHE A 4 17.77 -11.86 33.81
N ALA A 5 18.12 -13.14 33.99
CA ALA A 5 18.23 -14.09 32.87
C ALA A 5 16.88 -14.72 32.47
N GLU A 6 15.89 -14.78 33.38
CA GLU A 6 14.64 -15.50 33.12
C GLU A 6 13.52 -14.66 32.47
N LEU A 7 13.68 -13.34 32.35
CA LEU A 7 12.68 -12.47 31.71
C LEU A 7 12.86 -12.30 30.20
N GLY A 8 13.94 -12.84 29.62
CA GLY A 8 14.29 -12.67 28.20
C GLY A 8 13.95 -13.86 27.30
N GLU A 9 13.82 -15.07 27.84
CA GLU A 9 13.66 -16.28 27.01
C GLU A 9 12.22 -16.59 26.59
N ASN A 10 11.21 -16.13 27.35
CA ASN A 10 9.80 -16.47 27.07
C ASN A 10 9.03 -15.42 26.25
N THR A 11 9.63 -14.28 25.91
CA THR A 11 8.94 -13.19 25.19
C THR A 11 8.97 -13.34 23.67
N CYS A 12 9.83 -14.21 23.14
CA CYS A 12 10.04 -14.43 21.70
C CYS A 12 9.47 -15.76 21.18
N ASP A 13 8.59 -16.42 21.94
CA ASP A 13 7.91 -17.64 21.47
C ASP A 13 6.77 -17.30 20.49
N PHE A 14 6.77 -18.00 19.35
CA PHE A 14 5.76 -17.91 18.29
C PHE A 14 4.92 -19.19 18.16
N SER A 15 5.24 -20.25 18.92
CA SER A 15 4.70 -21.60 18.73
C SER A 15 3.18 -21.69 18.95
N ASN A 16 2.64 -20.81 19.80
CA ASN A 16 1.23 -20.76 20.15
C ASN A 16 0.40 -19.77 19.31
N LEU A 17 1.02 -19.11 18.32
CA LEU A 17 0.40 -18.03 17.55
C LEU A 17 0.03 -18.49 16.13
N ASN A 18 -1.24 -18.32 15.74
CA ASN A 18 -1.66 -18.56 14.36
C ASN A 18 -1.53 -17.29 13.50
N VAL A 19 -0.29 -16.82 13.37
CA VAL A 19 0.07 -15.60 12.64
C VAL A 19 -0.41 -15.63 11.18
N GLU A 20 -0.38 -16.80 10.56
CA GLU A 20 -0.71 -16.94 9.14
C GLU A 20 -2.20 -16.72 8.87
N ALA A 21 -3.07 -17.24 9.73
CA ALA A 21 -4.50 -16.95 9.65
C ALA A 21 -4.78 -15.44 9.79
N SER A 22 -4.16 -14.77 10.76
CA SER A 22 -4.37 -13.34 11.00
C SER A 22 -3.93 -12.47 9.83
N VAL A 23 -2.77 -12.78 9.22
CA VAL A 23 -2.31 -12.04 8.02
C VAL A 23 -3.17 -12.34 6.79
N ASN A 24 -3.62 -13.59 6.61
CA ASN A 24 -4.52 -13.93 5.50
C ASN A 24 -5.89 -13.24 5.60
N GLN A 25 -6.33 -12.89 6.81
CA GLN A 25 -7.55 -12.10 7.03
C GLN A 25 -7.34 -10.58 6.86
N LEU A 26 -6.10 -10.10 6.79
CA LEU A 26 -5.78 -8.68 6.73
C LEU A 26 -6.02 -8.09 5.34
N LEU A 27 -5.38 -8.67 4.31
CA LEU A 27 -5.41 -8.11 2.95
C LEU A 27 -6.82 -8.00 2.36
N PRO A 28 -7.74 -8.97 2.56
CA PRO A 28 -9.12 -8.85 2.09
C PRO A 28 -9.93 -7.71 2.72
N ARG A 29 -9.45 -7.09 3.81
CA ARG A 29 -10.11 -5.94 4.46
C ARG A 29 -9.67 -4.60 3.87
N LEU A 30 -8.68 -4.59 2.98
CA LEU A 30 -8.28 -3.37 2.29
C LEU A 30 -9.47 -2.89 1.44
N PRO A 31 -9.73 -1.57 1.42
CA PRO A 31 -10.79 -1.03 0.58
C PRO A 31 -10.43 -1.26 -0.89
N LYS A 32 -11.43 -1.29 -1.76
CA LYS A 32 -11.19 -1.36 -3.22
C LYS A 32 -10.51 -0.09 -3.73
N ASP A 33 -10.96 1.05 -3.24
CA ASP A 33 -10.55 2.37 -3.66
C ASP A 33 -10.38 3.32 -2.46
N ARG A 34 -9.48 4.30 -2.62
CA ARG A 34 -9.32 5.44 -1.72
C ARG A 34 -9.09 6.70 -2.50
N GLU A 35 -9.85 7.72 -2.12
CA GLU A 35 -9.61 9.07 -2.59
C GLU A 35 -8.34 9.66 -1.97
N ILE A 36 -7.53 10.29 -2.81
CA ILE A 36 -6.29 10.95 -2.43
C ILE A 36 -6.57 12.41 -2.09
N THR A 37 -6.41 12.72 -0.81
CA THR A 37 -6.71 14.04 -0.24
C THR A 37 -5.68 15.13 -0.57
N ARG A 38 -4.46 14.75 -1.00
CA ARG A 38 -3.41 15.68 -1.44
C ARG A 38 -2.86 15.23 -2.79
N THR A 39 -3.23 15.94 -3.85
CA THR A 39 -2.75 15.67 -5.21
C THR A 39 -1.46 16.43 -5.49
N VAL A 40 -0.58 15.85 -6.31
CA VAL A 40 0.62 16.54 -6.83
C VAL A 40 0.27 17.38 -8.07
N PHE A 41 -0.89 17.13 -8.68
CA PHE A 41 -1.39 17.87 -9.83
C PHE A 41 -2.25 19.04 -9.38
N PRO A 42 -1.94 20.28 -9.81
CA PRO A 42 -2.78 21.44 -9.56
C PRO A 42 -4.13 21.26 -10.27
N GLY A 43 -5.22 21.55 -9.54
CA GLY A 43 -6.60 21.24 -9.95
C GLY A 43 -7.12 22.01 -11.17
N ASP A 44 -6.50 23.14 -11.52
CA ASP A 44 -6.86 23.97 -12.65
C ASP A 44 -5.63 24.79 -13.10
N ASN A 45 -5.34 24.77 -14.41
CA ASN A 45 -4.29 25.58 -15.02
C ASN A 45 -4.80 26.49 -16.17
N GLY A 46 -6.12 26.69 -16.26
CA GLY A 46 -6.77 27.51 -17.27
C GLY A 46 -6.98 26.83 -18.64
N PHE A 47 -6.41 25.63 -18.84
CA PHE A 47 -6.63 24.80 -20.04
C PHE A 47 -7.19 23.42 -19.70
N PHE A 48 -6.82 22.90 -18.53
CA PHE A 48 -7.20 21.60 -18.01
C PHE A 48 -7.58 21.72 -16.53
N GLU A 49 -8.69 21.10 -16.20
CA GLU A 49 -9.17 20.85 -14.84
C GLU A 49 -8.91 19.38 -14.50
N THR A 50 -8.37 19.09 -13.33
CA THR A 50 -8.24 17.72 -12.82
C THR A 50 -9.13 17.53 -11.60
N GLY A 51 -9.91 16.45 -11.59
CA GLY A 51 -10.66 16.06 -10.40
C GLY A 51 -9.77 15.39 -9.36
N ARG A 52 -10.41 14.77 -8.37
CA ARG A 52 -9.70 14.12 -7.26
C ARG A 52 -9.02 12.83 -7.72
N MET A 53 -7.77 12.67 -7.33
CA MET A 53 -7.01 11.44 -7.58
C MET A 53 -7.54 10.31 -6.70
N GLN A 54 -7.52 9.08 -7.21
CA GLN A 54 -7.91 7.88 -6.48
C GLN A 54 -6.84 6.80 -6.60
N ALA A 55 -6.51 6.14 -5.50
CA ALA A 55 -5.81 4.86 -5.50
C ALA A 55 -6.84 3.74 -5.59
N THR A 56 -6.75 2.88 -6.60
CA THR A 56 -7.69 1.77 -6.80
C THR A 56 -6.94 0.44 -6.87
N GLY A 57 -7.65 -0.67 -6.62
CA GLY A 57 -7.08 -2.01 -6.66
C GLY A 57 -6.30 -2.40 -5.39
N LEU A 58 -6.53 -1.71 -4.28
CA LEU A 58 -5.91 -2.02 -2.98
C LEU A 58 -6.39 -3.38 -2.44
N ASP A 59 -7.62 -3.78 -2.76
CA ASP A 59 -8.23 -5.09 -2.47
C ASP A 59 -7.64 -6.24 -3.30
N THR A 60 -6.95 -5.92 -4.41
CA THR A 60 -6.31 -6.92 -5.28
C THR A 60 -4.90 -7.30 -4.84
N LEU A 61 -4.38 -6.63 -3.81
CA LEU A 61 -3.06 -6.88 -3.25
C LEU A 61 -2.98 -8.27 -2.61
N LYS A 62 -1.86 -8.97 -2.84
CA LYS A 62 -1.67 -10.35 -2.36
C LYS A 62 -0.38 -10.48 -1.58
N ARG A 63 -0.37 -11.37 -0.59
CA ARG A 63 0.87 -11.76 0.09
C ARG A 63 1.78 -12.47 -0.89
N TYR A 64 3.06 -12.13 -0.86
CA TYR A 64 4.12 -12.78 -1.63
C TYR A 64 5.10 -13.45 -0.68
N GLY A 65 5.30 -14.76 -0.88
CA GLY A 65 6.26 -15.54 -0.11
C GLY A 65 5.85 -15.83 1.35
N PRO A 66 6.80 -16.37 2.13
CA PRO A 66 6.55 -16.79 3.51
C PRO A 66 6.51 -15.61 4.49
N LEU A 67 5.85 -15.84 5.62
CA LEU A 67 5.89 -14.95 6.77
C LEU A 67 7.22 -15.11 7.51
N GLN A 68 7.98 -14.03 7.63
CA GLN A 68 9.20 -13.99 8.42
C GLN A 68 8.86 -13.60 9.85
N ARG A 69 9.19 -14.45 10.81
CA ARG A 69 8.99 -14.22 12.24
C ARG A 69 10.34 -13.95 12.87
N PHE A 70 10.47 -12.87 13.62
CA PHE A 70 11.72 -12.50 14.25
C PHE A 70 11.48 -11.69 15.52
N CYS A 71 12.46 -11.69 16.41
CA CYS A 71 12.37 -10.98 17.68
C CYS A 71 13.48 -9.92 17.74
N VAL A 72 13.13 -8.70 18.13
CA VAL A 72 14.08 -7.61 18.34
C VAL A 72 13.84 -7.05 19.72
N ASN A 73 14.84 -7.14 20.60
CA ASN A 73 14.77 -6.63 21.98
C ASN A 73 13.52 -7.12 22.74
N GLY A 74 13.18 -8.41 22.62
CA GLY A 74 11.99 -8.99 23.27
C GLY A 74 10.65 -8.63 22.60
N THR A 75 10.66 -7.86 21.52
CA THR A 75 9.46 -7.55 20.72
C THR A 75 9.32 -8.55 19.58
N ARG A 76 8.19 -9.25 19.55
CA ARG A 76 7.85 -10.19 18.46
C ARG A 76 7.36 -9.43 17.24
N LEU A 77 8.00 -9.68 16.11
CA LEU A 77 7.74 -9.02 14.84
C LEU A 77 7.44 -10.06 13.76
N ILE A 78 6.59 -9.63 12.84
CA ILE A 78 6.28 -10.37 11.62
C ILE A 78 6.55 -9.45 10.46
N GLN A 79 7.24 -9.98 9.46
CA GLN A 79 7.46 -9.34 8.19
C GLN A 79 6.92 -10.21 7.06
N PHE A 80 6.24 -9.60 6.10
CA PHE A 80 5.82 -10.27 4.88
C PHE A 80 5.79 -9.28 3.73
N ASP A 81 5.87 -9.80 2.52
CA ASP A 81 5.73 -8.97 1.34
C ASP A 81 4.31 -9.00 0.81
N VAL A 82 3.90 -7.87 0.26
CA VAL A 82 2.64 -7.66 -0.43
C VAL A 82 2.96 -7.20 -1.83
N VAL A 83 2.27 -7.77 -2.82
CA VAL A 83 2.45 -7.43 -4.23
C VAL A 83 1.16 -6.97 -4.87
N SER A 84 1.31 -6.03 -5.80
CA SER A 84 0.33 -5.76 -6.86
C SER A 84 0.89 -6.34 -8.16
N ASP A 85 0.06 -7.12 -8.86
CA ASP A 85 0.35 -7.67 -10.19
C ASP A 85 -0.65 -7.08 -11.19
N GLY A 86 -0.40 -5.84 -11.60
CA GLY A 86 -1.24 -5.06 -12.52
C GLY A 86 -2.62 -4.61 -12.00
N GLY A 87 -2.97 -4.96 -10.76
CA GLY A 87 -4.27 -4.64 -10.17
C GLY A 87 -4.40 -3.21 -9.65
N ALA A 88 -3.32 -2.67 -9.07
CA ALA A 88 -3.27 -1.33 -8.49
C ALA A 88 -3.18 -0.22 -9.55
N ARG A 89 -3.86 0.91 -9.32
CA ARG A 89 -3.81 2.09 -10.21
C ARG A 89 -3.95 3.39 -9.43
N LEU A 90 -3.34 4.46 -9.95
CA LEU A 90 -3.65 5.83 -9.60
C LEU A 90 -4.45 6.46 -10.74
N VAL A 91 -5.63 6.99 -10.42
CA VAL A 91 -6.61 7.45 -11.41
C VAL A 91 -6.96 8.90 -11.13
N VAL A 92 -6.91 9.75 -12.15
CA VAL A 92 -7.29 11.17 -12.08
C VAL A 92 -8.21 11.50 -13.25
N PRO A 93 -9.48 11.88 -13.02
CA PRO A 93 -10.32 12.39 -14.08
C PRO A 93 -9.82 13.79 -14.49
N TRP A 94 -9.92 14.10 -15.78
CA TRP A 94 -9.58 15.42 -16.31
C TRP A 94 -10.66 15.94 -17.25
N LYS A 95 -10.76 17.26 -17.35
CA LYS A 95 -11.64 17.98 -18.26
C LYS A 95 -10.88 19.15 -18.86
N SER A 96 -11.10 19.44 -20.14
CA SER A 96 -10.58 20.65 -20.80
C SER A 96 -11.67 21.70 -20.93
N CYS A 97 -11.27 22.95 -21.09
CA CYS A 97 -12.20 24.06 -21.34
C CYS A 97 -12.99 23.90 -22.66
N SER A 98 -12.50 23.09 -23.60
CA SER A 98 -13.21 22.73 -24.84
C SER A 98 -14.34 21.70 -24.64
N GLY A 99 -14.54 21.24 -23.41
CA GLY A 99 -15.57 20.26 -23.05
C GLY A 99 -15.16 18.79 -23.22
N LYS A 100 -13.93 18.51 -23.70
CA LYS A 100 -13.40 17.14 -23.69
C LYS A 100 -13.06 16.72 -22.27
N GLU A 101 -13.32 15.46 -21.96
CA GLU A 101 -13.04 14.86 -20.67
C GLU A 101 -12.46 13.46 -20.85
N GLY A 102 -11.82 12.96 -19.80
CA GLY A 102 -11.22 11.65 -19.79
C GLY A 102 -10.54 11.34 -18.47
N THR A 103 -9.59 10.41 -18.51
CA THR A 103 -8.89 9.92 -17.32
C THR A 103 -7.40 9.78 -17.58
N ILE A 104 -6.61 10.18 -16.60
CA ILE A 104 -5.17 9.91 -16.51
C ILE A 104 -5.01 8.74 -15.54
N THR A 105 -4.45 7.63 -16.01
CA THR A 105 -4.19 6.45 -15.20
C THR A 105 -2.70 6.18 -15.17
N LEU A 106 -2.11 6.14 -13.98
CA LEU A 106 -0.79 5.55 -13.77
C LEU A 106 -0.99 4.13 -13.25
N VAL A 107 -0.41 3.15 -13.92
CA VAL A 107 -0.47 1.73 -13.54
C VAL A 107 0.95 1.21 -13.40
N ALA A 108 1.20 0.42 -12.36
CA ALA A 108 2.41 -0.38 -12.23
C ALA A 108 2.08 -1.82 -12.60
N GLY A 109 2.78 -2.40 -13.57
CA GLY A 109 2.65 -3.81 -13.91
C GLY A 109 3.00 -4.69 -12.72
N TYR A 110 4.01 -4.31 -11.94
CA TYR A 110 4.33 -4.96 -10.68
C TYR A 110 4.71 -3.96 -9.59
N SER A 111 4.32 -4.23 -8.35
CA SER A 111 4.84 -3.50 -7.19
C SER A 111 4.96 -4.43 -6.01
N ARG A 112 6.03 -4.30 -5.23
CA ARG A 112 6.29 -5.07 -4.01
C ARG A 112 6.57 -4.16 -2.84
N PHE A 113 5.92 -4.46 -1.72
CA PHE A 113 6.02 -3.74 -0.47
C PHE A 113 6.30 -4.73 0.66
N THR A 114 7.17 -4.37 1.59
CA THR A 114 7.39 -5.15 2.81
C THR A 114 6.58 -4.53 3.94
N VAL A 115 5.74 -5.34 4.56
CA VAL A 115 4.91 -4.97 5.71
C VAL A 115 5.50 -5.55 6.98
N GLN A 116 5.55 -4.73 8.03
CA GLN A 116 5.97 -5.15 9.37
C GLN A 116 4.85 -4.93 10.39
N LEU A 117 4.56 -6.00 11.14
CA LEU A 117 3.60 -6.02 12.22
C LEU A 117 4.29 -6.41 13.53
N LYS A 118 3.89 -5.77 14.61
CA LYS A 118 4.23 -6.17 15.98
C LYS A 118 3.15 -7.09 16.53
N ILE A 119 3.57 -8.11 17.28
CA ILE A 119 2.67 -8.98 18.03
C ILE A 119 2.75 -8.65 19.52
N ASP A 120 1.65 -8.19 20.08
CA ASP A 120 1.45 -8.14 21.52
C ASP A 120 0.57 -9.33 21.93
N ALA A 121 1.06 -10.18 22.85
CA ALA A 121 0.23 -11.24 23.43
C ALA A 121 -0.51 -10.64 24.62
N ALA A 122 -1.80 -10.44 24.49
CA ALA A 122 -2.67 -10.09 25.61
C ALA A 122 -3.61 -11.28 25.89
N GLY A 123 -3.09 -12.30 26.57
CA GLY A 123 -3.89 -13.47 26.96
C GLY A 123 -4.22 -14.39 25.80
N THR A 124 -5.51 -14.68 25.58
CA THR A 124 -6.01 -15.69 24.61
C THR A 124 -6.08 -15.23 23.16
N ASP A 125 -6.05 -13.92 22.91
CA ASP A 125 -6.16 -13.33 21.58
C ASP A 125 -4.87 -12.57 21.19
N ASP A 126 -4.41 -12.83 19.97
CA ASP A 126 -3.19 -12.22 19.43
C ASP A 126 -3.49 -10.81 18.92
N ILE A 127 -2.82 -9.81 19.48
CA ILE A 127 -2.99 -8.42 19.05
C ILE A 127 -1.89 -8.09 18.04
N LEU A 128 -2.30 -7.85 16.80
CA LEU A 128 -1.42 -7.33 15.76
C LEU A 128 -1.47 -5.80 15.73
N GLN A 129 -0.30 -5.18 15.74
CA GLN A 129 -0.14 -3.74 15.60
C GLN A 129 0.68 -3.44 14.35
N PHE A 130 0.19 -2.51 13.55
CA PHE A 130 0.94 -2.00 12.42
C PHE A 130 2.07 -1.09 12.90
N MET A 131 3.32 -1.43 12.60
CA MET A 131 4.47 -0.62 13.04
C MET A 131 4.71 0.58 12.14
N GLY A 132 4.52 0.40 10.83
CA GLY A 132 4.71 1.44 9.81
C GLY A 132 6.12 2.09 9.78
N PRO A 133 6.36 2.92 8.75
CA PRO A 133 5.84 2.77 7.40
C PRO A 133 6.39 1.48 6.76
N ASN A 134 5.66 0.94 5.78
CA ASN A 134 6.16 -0.19 5.00
C ASN A 134 7.42 0.21 4.17
N LEU A 135 8.14 -0.78 3.65
CA LEU A 135 9.27 -0.51 2.75
C LEU A 135 8.85 -0.81 1.31
N ILE A 136 9.08 0.13 0.41
CA ILE A 136 8.86 -0.09 -1.02
C ILE A 136 10.08 -0.85 -1.55
N VAL A 137 9.86 -2.08 -2.00
CA VAL A 137 10.93 -2.97 -2.45
C VAL A 137 11.15 -2.82 -3.95
N ALA A 138 10.07 -2.84 -4.73
CA ALA A 138 10.13 -2.77 -6.19
C ALA A 138 8.87 -2.13 -6.76
N VAL A 139 9.02 -1.48 -7.91
CA VAL A 139 7.94 -0.96 -8.75
C VAL A 139 8.41 -1.18 -10.18
N GLU A 140 7.72 -1.96 -10.99
CA GLU A 140 8.17 -2.25 -12.35
C GLU A 140 7.02 -2.00 -13.33
N ASP A 141 7.39 -1.79 -14.59
CA ASP A 141 6.47 -1.60 -15.71
C ASP A 141 5.43 -0.49 -15.44
N LEU A 142 5.90 0.71 -15.11
CA LEU A 142 5.05 1.88 -14.98
C LEU A 142 4.57 2.35 -16.35
N ASP A 143 3.27 2.47 -16.50
CA ASP A 143 2.65 3.01 -17.71
C ASP A 143 1.68 4.14 -17.37
N LEU A 144 1.70 5.18 -18.20
CA LEU A 144 0.85 6.36 -18.08
C LEU A 144 -0.14 6.38 -19.24
N ILE A 145 -1.40 6.13 -18.92
CA ILE A 145 -2.50 6.04 -19.87
C ILE A 145 -3.30 7.34 -19.81
N PHE A 146 -3.41 8.01 -20.96
CA PHE A 146 -4.19 9.25 -21.11
C PHE A 146 -5.40 9.02 -22.02
N GLU A 147 -6.58 8.93 -21.44
CA GLU A 147 -7.84 8.69 -22.15
C GLU A 147 -8.60 10.00 -22.40
N GLY A 148 -9.44 10.03 -23.43
CA GLY A 148 -10.31 11.19 -23.76
C GLY A 148 -9.72 12.24 -24.70
N ALA A 149 -8.40 12.26 -24.93
CA ALA A 149 -7.75 13.25 -25.81
C ALA A 149 -7.55 12.80 -27.27
N GLY A 150 -7.90 11.54 -27.58
CA GLY A 150 -7.75 10.93 -28.89
C GLY A 150 -6.39 10.22 -29.09
N PRO A 151 -6.25 9.43 -30.17
CA PRO A 151 -5.13 8.51 -30.33
C PRO A 151 -3.75 9.19 -30.42
N GLY A 152 -3.66 10.34 -31.08
CA GLY A 152 -2.39 11.07 -31.25
C GLY A 152 -1.81 11.55 -29.91
N VAL A 153 -2.64 12.13 -29.04
CA VAL A 153 -2.23 12.58 -27.71
C VAL A 153 -1.85 11.39 -26.84
N ARG A 154 -2.64 10.31 -26.88
CA ARG A 154 -2.32 9.07 -26.14
C ARG A 154 -0.94 8.53 -26.49
N THR A 155 -0.60 8.45 -27.78
CA THR A 155 0.71 7.99 -28.24
C THR A 155 1.83 8.93 -27.80
N ALA A 156 1.64 10.25 -27.95
CA ALA A 156 2.63 11.24 -27.53
C ALA A 156 2.90 11.16 -26.02
N VAL A 157 1.86 11.07 -25.20
CA VAL A 157 1.99 10.90 -23.74
C VAL A 157 2.73 9.61 -23.40
N GLY A 158 2.39 8.49 -24.04
CA GLY A 158 3.08 7.21 -23.80
C GLY A 158 4.57 7.26 -24.14
N ILE A 159 4.98 8.02 -25.17
CA ILE A 159 6.40 8.23 -25.48
C ILE A 159 7.07 9.11 -24.42
N ILE A 160 6.45 10.24 -24.06
CA ILE A 160 6.99 11.16 -23.05
C ILE A 160 7.11 10.47 -21.69
N ALA A 161 6.13 9.66 -21.32
CA ALA A 161 6.09 8.92 -20.06
C ALA A 161 7.33 8.04 -19.85
N LYS A 162 7.88 7.44 -20.92
CA LYS A 162 9.12 6.64 -20.85
C LYS A 162 10.33 7.45 -20.38
N PHE A 163 10.38 8.74 -20.70
CA PHE A 163 11.44 9.64 -20.23
C PHE A 163 11.19 10.16 -18.82
N LEU A 164 9.96 10.03 -18.32
CA LEU A 164 9.53 10.47 -17.00
C LEU A 164 9.43 9.32 -15.99
N ASP A 165 9.93 8.11 -16.29
CA ASP A 165 9.84 6.96 -15.38
C ASP A 165 10.28 7.29 -13.94
N PRO A 166 11.42 7.98 -13.69
CA PRO A 166 11.82 8.33 -12.33
C PRO A 166 10.77 9.18 -11.60
N VAL A 167 10.14 10.11 -12.32
CA VAL A 167 9.09 10.99 -11.78
C VAL A 167 7.81 10.20 -11.53
N LEU A 168 7.39 9.36 -12.48
CA LEU A 168 6.20 8.52 -12.34
C LEU A 168 6.34 7.54 -11.18
N ARG A 169 7.53 6.98 -11.01
CA ARG A 169 7.88 6.12 -9.88
C ARG A 169 7.78 6.86 -8.57
N GLU A 170 8.23 8.11 -8.50
CA GLU A 170 8.08 8.94 -7.30
C GLU A 170 6.63 9.31 -7.03
N VAL A 171 5.82 9.58 -8.06
CA VAL A 171 4.37 9.77 -7.92
C VAL A 171 3.72 8.50 -7.37
N TRP A 172 4.06 7.33 -7.91
CA TRP A 172 3.56 6.05 -7.41
C TRP A 172 3.91 5.82 -5.93
N LYS A 173 5.20 6.01 -5.58
CA LYS A 173 5.71 5.87 -4.22
C LYS A 173 5.14 6.90 -3.24
N SER A 174 4.86 8.12 -3.67
CA SER A 174 4.33 9.15 -2.77
C SER A 174 2.81 9.07 -2.60
N GLN A 175 2.09 8.64 -3.63
CA GLN A 175 0.63 8.64 -3.66
C GLN A 175 0.06 7.27 -3.29
N PHE A 176 0.30 6.23 -4.11
CA PHE A 176 -0.33 4.92 -3.90
C PHE A 176 0.09 4.30 -2.57
N PHE A 177 1.39 4.34 -2.28
CA PHE A 177 1.96 3.77 -1.07
C PHE A 177 1.45 4.46 0.21
N ARG A 178 1.24 5.78 0.16
CA ARG A 178 0.67 6.53 1.27
C ARG A 178 -0.75 6.07 1.57
N GLU A 179 -1.57 5.89 0.54
CA GLU A 179 -2.95 5.39 0.73
C GLU A 179 -2.99 3.92 1.16
N PHE A 180 -2.06 3.09 0.69
CA PHE A 180 -1.89 1.73 1.20
C PHE A 180 -1.56 1.72 2.70
N ASN A 181 -0.57 2.53 3.14
CA ASN A 181 -0.25 2.66 4.55
C ASN A 181 -1.43 3.20 5.37
N ALA A 182 -2.13 4.21 4.87
CA ALA A 182 -3.32 4.76 5.52
C ALA A 182 -4.45 3.72 5.62
N SER A 183 -4.58 2.83 4.63
CA SER A 183 -5.54 1.73 4.67
C SER A 183 -5.20 0.71 5.74
N LEU A 184 -3.91 0.33 5.86
CA LEU A 184 -3.46 -0.55 6.93
C LEU A 184 -3.62 0.09 8.31
N GLN A 185 -3.30 1.37 8.46
CA GLN A 185 -3.54 2.12 9.70
C GLN A 185 -5.03 2.18 10.07
N ASN A 186 -5.93 2.28 9.10
CA ASN A 186 -7.37 2.25 9.37
C ASN A 186 -7.86 0.86 9.81
N ILE A 187 -7.19 -0.22 9.40
CA ILE A 187 -7.48 -1.58 9.87
C ILE A 187 -6.91 -1.80 11.29
N PHE A 188 -5.75 -1.20 11.57
CA PHE A 188 -5.07 -1.23 12.87
C PHE A 188 -5.04 0.17 13.49
N PRO A 189 -6.20 0.77 13.83
CA PRO A 189 -6.21 2.11 14.38
C PRO A 189 -5.30 2.16 15.60
N VAL A 190 -4.39 3.12 15.63
CA VAL A 190 -3.45 3.34 16.74
C VAL A 190 -4.29 3.50 18.00
N GLY A 191 -4.31 2.46 18.85
CA GLY A 191 -5.06 2.44 20.11
C GLY A 191 -6.39 1.66 20.12
N ILE A 192 -6.84 1.05 19.02
CA ILE A 192 -8.00 0.12 19.04
C ILE A 192 -7.64 -1.16 18.29
N ASN A 193 -7.59 -2.26 19.04
CA ASN A 193 -7.10 -3.56 18.60
C ASN A 193 -8.14 -4.30 17.74
N PRO A 194 -7.87 -4.64 16.47
CA PRO A 194 -8.69 -5.62 15.77
C PRO A 194 -8.44 -6.99 16.41
N VAL A 195 -9.42 -7.49 17.17
CA VAL A 195 -9.40 -8.86 17.70
C VAL A 195 -9.67 -9.82 16.54
N PHE A 196 -8.67 -10.63 16.19
CA PHE A 196 -8.85 -11.72 15.23
C PHE A 196 -9.37 -12.94 15.98
N ARG A 197 -10.69 -13.21 15.91
CA ARG A 197 -11.26 -14.44 16.44
C ARG A 197 -10.89 -15.62 15.54
N ARG A 198 -10.50 -16.73 16.17
CA ARG A 198 -10.18 -18.01 15.53
C ARG A 198 -11.39 -18.63 14.86
#